data_AF-A0A212FFV0-F1
#
_entry.id   AF-A0A212FFV0-F1
#
_cell.length_a   1.000
_cell.length_b   1.000
_cell.length_c   1.000
_cell.angle_alpha   90.00
_cell.angle_beta   90.00
_cell.angle_gamma   90.00
#
_symmetry.space_group_name_H-M   'P 1'
#
loop_
_entity.id
_entity.type
_entity.pdbx_description
1 polymer ?
#
loop_
_entity_poly.entity_id
_entity_poly.type
_entity_poly.pdbx_seq_one_letter_code
_entity_poly.pdbx_strand_id
1 'polypeptide(L)'
;MKLGLITFLFLCSMAASMAPRNRREQTSQEPQRYCAPQTPCAWAIYKKPYKNLIEMNVNNTYCVCEPGQTCMQAEENEAASAYVHKCIDTNS
;
A
#
# COMPACT_ATOMS: atom_id res chain seq x y z
N MET A 1 -39.27 -24.12 39.05
CA MET A 1 -38.98 -22.66 39.00
C MET A 1 -37.47 -22.37 38.83
N LYS A 2 -36.76 -23.03 37.90
CA LYS A 2 -35.30 -22.82 37.70
C LYS A 2 -34.86 -22.82 36.22
N LEU A 3 -35.81 -22.92 35.28
CA LEU A 3 -35.50 -23.04 33.85
C LEU A 3 -35.71 -21.73 33.06
N GLY A 4 -36.42 -20.75 33.63
CA GLY A 4 -36.68 -19.45 32.96
C GLY A 4 -35.60 -18.39 33.20
N LEU A 5 -34.73 -18.60 34.20
CA LEU A 5 -33.71 -17.60 34.56
C LEU A 5 -32.47 -17.69 33.65
N ILE A 6 -32.21 -18.86 33.07
CA ILE A 6 -31.01 -19.10 32.24
C ILE A 6 -31.20 -18.53 30.83
N THR A 7 -32.43 -18.50 30.31
CA THR A 7 -32.74 -17.97 28.97
C THR A 7 -32.63 -16.45 28.87
N PHE A 8 -32.77 -15.69 29.96
CA PHE A 8 -32.67 -14.23 29.92
C PHE A 8 -31.22 -13.71 29.86
N LEU A 9 -30.24 -14.49 30.32
CA LEU A 9 -28.83 -14.05 30.37
C LEU A 9 -28.10 -14.14 29.02
N PHE A 10 -28.66 -14.86 28.03
CA PHE A 10 -28.02 -14.99 26.71
C PHE A 10 -28.34 -13.84 25.74
N LEU A 11 -29.31 -12.98 26.03
CA LEU A 11 -29.75 -11.93 25.11
C LEU A 11 -29.00 -10.59 25.20
N CYS A 12 -28.07 -10.41 26.15
CA CYS A 12 -27.44 -9.11 26.40
C CYS A 12 -26.03 -8.91 25.81
N SER A 13 -25.46 -9.88 25.08
CA SER A 13 -24.02 -9.82 24.71
C SER A 13 -23.68 -9.34 23.28
N MET A 14 -24.66 -8.88 22.48
CA MET A 14 -24.44 -8.57 21.04
C MET A 14 -24.62 -7.08 20.69
N ALA A 15 -24.24 -6.14 21.57
CA ALA A 15 -24.35 -4.70 21.28
C ALA A 15 -23.03 -3.92 21.44
N ALA A 16 -21.88 -4.58 21.33
CA ALA A 16 -20.57 -3.94 21.39
C ALA A 16 -19.74 -4.25 20.15
N SER A 17 -19.97 -3.54 19.06
CA SER A 17 -18.92 -3.14 18.12
C SER A 17 -19.53 -2.37 16.96
N MET A 18 -19.29 -1.06 16.93
CA MET A 18 -19.09 -0.25 15.72
C MET A 18 -19.00 1.22 16.18
N ALA A 19 -17.91 1.54 16.87
CA ALA A 19 -17.47 2.92 16.91
C ALA A 19 -16.94 3.23 15.49
N PRO A 20 -17.55 4.14 14.73
CA PRO A 20 -16.99 4.54 13.45
C PRO A 20 -15.61 5.13 13.73
N ARG A 21 -14.56 4.43 13.29
CA ARG A 21 -13.23 5.01 13.18
C ARG A 21 -13.31 6.06 12.07
N ASN A 22 -13.77 7.26 12.42
CA ASN A 22 -13.52 8.45 11.61
C ASN A 22 -12.01 8.68 11.68
N ARG A 23 -11.28 8.03 10.77
CA ARG A 23 -9.91 8.38 10.43
C ARG A 23 -10.04 9.77 9.83
N ARG A 24 -9.89 10.82 10.65
CA ARG A 24 -9.57 12.14 10.13
C ARG A 24 -8.30 11.95 9.32
N GLU A 25 -8.43 11.97 8.01
CA GLU A 25 -7.30 12.21 7.13
C GLU A 25 -6.86 13.64 7.44
N GLN A 26 -5.95 13.74 8.40
CA GLN A 26 -5.23 14.95 8.67
C GLN A 26 -4.32 15.14 7.46
N THR A 27 -4.80 15.86 6.45
CA THR A 27 -3.99 16.33 5.33
C THR A 27 -3.05 17.41 5.88
N SER A 28 -2.06 17.01 6.69
CA SER A 28 -0.84 17.79 6.76
C SER A 28 -0.21 17.68 5.39
N GLN A 29 -0.35 18.72 4.57
CA GLN A 29 0.44 18.88 3.35
C GLN A 29 1.90 19.03 3.78
N GLU A 30 2.57 17.91 4.06
CA GLU A 30 4.02 17.90 3.98
C GLU A 30 4.39 18.28 2.55
N PRO A 31 5.42 19.12 2.35
CA PRO A 31 5.88 19.49 1.02
C PRO A 31 6.22 18.21 0.25
N GLN A 32 5.58 18.02 -0.90
CA GLN A 32 5.75 16.87 -1.75
C GLN A 32 7.21 16.81 -2.23
N ARG A 33 7.93 15.75 -1.84
CA ARG A 33 9.35 15.59 -2.17
C ARG A 33 9.51 14.85 -3.50
N TYR A 34 10.38 15.34 -4.36
CA TYR A 34 10.72 14.66 -5.61
C TYR A 34 11.74 13.56 -5.39
N CYS A 35 11.62 12.48 -6.15
CA CYS A 35 12.56 11.37 -6.07
C CYS A 35 13.92 11.79 -6.66
N ALA A 36 15.02 11.46 -5.95
CA ALA A 36 16.35 11.64 -6.52
C ALA A 36 16.58 10.64 -7.68
N PRO A 37 17.53 10.88 -8.59
CA PRO A 37 17.71 10.05 -9.79
C PRO A 37 17.92 8.55 -9.53
N GLN A 38 18.54 8.20 -8.40
CA GLN A 38 18.77 6.79 -8.01
C GLN A 38 17.68 6.23 -7.08
N THR A 39 16.74 7.06 -6.65
CA THR A 39 15.63 6.64 -5.77
C THR A 39 14.54 5.96 -6.60
N PRO A 40 14.20 4.70 -6.33
CA PRO A 40 13.09 4.06 -7.01
C PRO A 40 11.76 4.71 -6.66
N CYS A 41 10.90 4.87 -7.65
CA CYS A 41 9.52 5.34 -7.48
C CYS A 41 8.55 4.18 -7.22
N ALA A 42 8.86 2.97 -7.69
CA ALA A 42 8.10 1.76 -7.40
C ALA A 42 8.93 0.49 -7.59
N TRP A 43 8.39 -0.64 -7.11
CA TRP A 43 8.88 -1.98 -7.36
C TRP A 43 7.74 -2.89 -7.78
N ALA A 44 7.98 -3.74 -8.79
CA ALA A 44 7.08 -4.82 -9.15
C ALA A 44 7.74 -6.15 -8.78
N ILE A 45 7.24 -6.82 -7.75
CA ILE A 45 7.79 -8.08 -7.26
C ILE A 45 7.15 -9.22 -8.04
N TYR A 46 7.97 -10.06 -8.67
CA TYR A 46 7.53 -11.20 -9.44
C TYR A 46 7.75 -12.52 -8.69
N LYS A 47 6.93 -13.52 -9.02
CA LYS A 47 7.06 -14.86 -8.48
C LYS A 47 8.19 -15.61 -9.19
N LYS A 48 9.23 -16.03 -8.48
CA LYS A 48 10.22 -16.95 -9.07
C LYS A 48 9.61 -18.33 -9.37
N PRO A 49 9.95 -18.96 -10.50
CA PRO A 49 10.86 -18.52 -11.56
C PRO A 49 10.20 -17.67 -12.68
N TYR A 50 8.91 -17.37 -12.58
CA TYR A 50 8.11 -16.73 -13.61
C TYR A 50 8.16 -15.19 -13.51
N LYS A 51 9.15 -14.58 -14.17
CA LYS A 51 9.37 -13.12 -14.13
C LYS A 51 8.16 -12.28 -14.62
N ASN A 52 7.32 -12.84 -15.47
CA ASN A 52 6.10 -12.20 -15.98
C ASN A 52 4.90 -12.25 -15.02
N LEU A 53 4.98 -13.00 -13.92
CA LEU A 53 3.92 -13.11 -12.93
C LEU A 53 4.20 -12.17 -11.76
N ILE A 54 3.68 -10.95 -11.83
CA ILE A 54 3.81 -9.96 -10.77
C ILE A 54 2.89 -10.33 -9.60
N GLU A 55 3.45 -10.56 -8.41
CA GLU A 55 2.69 -10.85 -7.19
C GLU A 55 2.23 -9.57 -6.48
N MET A 56 3.06 -8.53 -6.50
CA MET A 56 2.75 -7.25 -5.88
C MET A 56 3.46 -6.08 -6.51
N ASN A 57 2.81 -4.91 -6.44
CA ASN A 57 3.41 -3.63 -6.77
C ASN A 57 3.53 -2.80 -5.49
N VAL A 58 4.71 -2.23 -5.25
CA VAL A 58 5.01 -1.41 -4.08
C VAL A 58 5.39 -0.03 -4.58
N ASN A 59 4.60 0.98 -4.24
CA ASN A 59 4.89 2.37 -4.58
C ASN A 59 5.71 3.02 -3.46
N ASN A 60 6.71 3.81 -3.83
CA ASN A 60 7.43 4.62 -2.87
C ASN A 60 6.56 5.81 -2.44
N THR A 61 6.19 5.87 -1.16
CA THR A 61 5.35 6.95 -0.62
C THR A 61 6.16 8.13 -0.07
N TYR A 62 7.50 8.04 -0.04
CA TYR A 62 8.37 9.09 0.49
C TYR A 62 8.72 10.17 -0.55
N CYS A 63 8.50 9.87 -1.84
CA CYS A 63 8.74 10.81 -2.92
C CYS A 63 7.80 10.54 -4.10
N VAL A 64 7.74 11.51 -5.02
CA VAL A 64 7.02 11.39 -6.29
C VAL A 64 7.93 11.78 -7.45
N CYS A 65 7.58 11.41 -8.68
CA CYS A 65 8.27 11.92 -9.86
C CYS A 65 7.96 13.40 -10.10
N GLU A 66 8.90 14.12 -10.72
CA GLU A 66 8.69 15.51 -11.11
C GLU A 66 7.64 15.62 -12.23
N PRO A 67 7.00 16.80 -12.39
CA PRO A 67 6.15 17.04 -13.55
C PRO A 67 6.91 16.82 -14.86
N GLY A 68 6.37 15.99 -15.76
CA GLY A 68 7.04 15.58 -17.01
C GLY A 68 7.84 14.29 -16.90
N GLN A 69 7.87 13.66 -15.72
CA GLN A 69 8.43 12.33 -15.52
C GLN A 69 7.35 11.29 -15.27
N THR A 70 7.60 10.05 -15.72
CA THR A 70 6.77 8.88 -15.43
C THR A 70 7.59 7.81 -14.74
N CYS A 71 6.98 7.13 -13.76
CA CYS A 71 7.59 6.01 -13.07
C CYS A 71 7.60 4.77 -13.97
N MET A 72 8.76 4.42 -14.51
CA MET A 72 8.92 3.36 -15.50
C MET A 72 9.98 2.35 -15.06
N GLN A 73 9.84 1.10 -15.51
CA GLN A 73 10.79 0.04 -15.22
C GLN A 73 12.17 0.41 -15.79
N ALA A 74 13.19 0.43 -14.93
CA ALA A 74 14.54 0.84 -15.30
C ALA A 74 15.54 -0.33 -15.22
N GLU A 75 15.41 -1.18 -14.19
CA GLU A 75 16.36 -2.25 -13.92
C GLU A 75 15.68 -3.46 -13.28
N GLU A 76 16.32 -4.62 -13.40
CA GLU A 76 15.90 -5.85 -12.70
C GLU A 76 16.82 -6.09 -11.50
N ASN A 77 16.22 -6.41 -10.35
CA ASN A 77 16.91 -6.90 -9.17
C ASN A 77 16.55 -8.38 -8.96
N GLU A 78 17.36 -9.27 -9.53
CA GLU A 78 17.13 -10.71 -9.43
C GLU A 78 17.24 -11.24 -8.00
N ALA A 79 18.08 -10.62 -7.15
CA ALA A 79 18.21 -11.02 -5.75
C ALA A 79 16.88 -10.81 -5.00
N ALA A 80 16.18 -9.71 -5.27
CA ALA A 80 14.88 -9.39 -4.69
C ALA A 80 13.68 -9.95 -5.48
N SER A 81 13.90 -10.60 -6.63
CA SER A 81 12.83 -11.02 -7.55
C SER A 81 11.94 -9.84 -7.97
N ALA A 82 12.54 -8.70 -8.31
CA ALA A 82 11.83 -7.45 -8.49
C ALA A 82 12.27 -6.70 -9.74
N TYR A 83 11.32 -6.03 -10.39
CA TYR A 83 11.61 -4.94 -11.30
C TYR A 83 11.60 -3.62 -10.52
N VAL A 84 12.65 -2.83 -10.69
CA VAL A 84 12.81 -1.53 -10.03
C VAL A 84 12.40 -0.46 -11.03
N HIS A 85 11.49 0.41 -10.60
CA HIS A 85 10.99 1.52 -11.41
C HIS A 85 11.63 2.83 -10.94
N LYS A 86 12.06 3.67 -11.89
CA LYS A 86 12.63 5.00 -11.65
C LYS A 86 11.84 6.05 -12.42
N CYS A 87 11.97 7.30 -12.02
CA CYS A 87 11.36 8.43 -12.74
C CYS A 87 12.15 8.69 -14.02
N ILE A 88 11.48 8.65 -15.16
CA ILE A 88 12.06 8.86 -16.49
C ILE A 88 11.29 9.99 -17.18
N ASP A 89 11.99 10.91 -17.83
CA ASP A 89 11.38 12.00 -18.60
C ASP A 89 10.53 11.43 -19.74
N THR A 90 9.28 11.89 -19.87
CA THR A 90 8.36 11.39 -20.90
C THR A 90 8.65 11.91 -22.30
N ASN A 91 9.57 12.86 -22.43
CA ASN A 91 9.92 13.54 -23.67
C ASN A 91 11.38 13.30 -24.09
N SER A 92 11.99 12.23 -23.57
CA SER A 92 13.38 11.87 -23.86
C SER A 92 13.51 10.83 -24.96
#